data_AF-A0A2R6H543-F1
#
_entry.id   AF-A0A2R6H543-F1
#
_cell.length_a   1.000
_cell.length_b   1.000
_cell.length_c   1.000
_cell.angle_alpha   90.00
_cell.angle_beta   90.00
_cell.angle_gamma   90.00
#
_symmetry.space_group_name_H-M   'P 1'
#
loop_
_entity.id
_entity.type
_entity.pdbx_description
1 polymer ?
#
loop_
_entity_poly.entity_id
_entity_poly.type
_entity_poly.pdbx_seq_one_letter_code
_entity_poly.pdbx_strand_id
1 'polypeptide(L)'
;MSLWFDIARLSAGVNLVLLTVLLSVWGRNYMELRSKHTLGLAIFALFLFAENALSLYIYMVDPQLSAWFSSDVPNIAWRGMMALHVLETAGIAFLTWVTWD
;
A
#
# COMPACT_ATOMS: atom_id res chain seq x y z
N MET A 1 6.69 17.55 -12.23
CA MET A 1 6.40 16.48 -11.26
C MET A 1 7.08 16.86 -9.96
N SER A 2 6.35 16.93 -8.84
CA SER A 2 6.91 17.36 -7.55
C SER A 2 7.62 16.18 -6.88
N LEU A 3 8.71 16.43 -6.15
CA LEU A 3 9.46 15.38 -5.43
C LEU A 3 8.57 14.56 -4.47
N TRP A 4 7.51 15.17 -3.95
CA TRP A 4 6.53 14.52 -3.07
C TRP A 4 5.63 13.51 -3.79
N PHE A 5 5.29 13.79 -5.06
CA PHE A 5 4.52 12.89 -5.91
C PHE A 5 5.26 11.57 -6.15
N ASP A 6 6.56 11.68 -6.46
CA ASP A 6 7.39 10.54 -6.78
C ASP A 6 7.59 9.62 -5.55
N ILE A 7 7.78 10.22 -4.36
CA ILE A 7 7.87 9.46 -3.11
C ILE A 7 6.57 8.70 -2.84
N ALA A 8 5.41 9.35 -2.97
CA ALA A 8 4.12 8.70 -2.70
C ALA A 8 3.90 7.49 -3.64
N ARG A 9 4.22 7.62 -4.93
CA ARG A 9 4.12 6.52 -5.89
C ARG A 9 5.09 5.39 -5.59
N LEU A 10 6.33 5.71 -5.23
CA LEU A 10 7.32 4.71 -4.86
C LEU A 10 6.89 3.94 -3.61
N SER A 11 6.43 4.64 -2.56
CA SER A 11 5.91 4.04 -1.33
C SER A 11 4.74 3.10 -1.61
N ALA A 12 3.73 3.55 -2.38
CA ALA A 12 2.60 2.70 -2.74
C ALA A 12 3.03 1.46 -3.54
N GLY A 13 4.02 1.59 -4.44
CA GLY A 13 4.61 0.45 -5.15
C GLY A 13 5.31 -0.54 -4.22
N VAL A 14 6.10 -0.05 -3.26
CA VAL A 14 6.75 -0.89 -2.24
C VAL A 14 5.71 -1.60 -1.37
N ASN A 15 4.65 -0.89 -0.95
CA ASN A 15 3.56 -1.46 -0.18
C ASN A 15 2.93 -2.66 -0.91
N LEU A 16 2.64 -2.53 -2.21
CA LEU A 16 2.08 -3.65 -2.99
C LEU A 16 2.97 -4.88 -3.01
N VAL A 17 4.29 -4.69 -3.15
CA VAL A 17 5.25 -5.81 -3.12
C VAL A 17 5.23 -6.49 -1.76
N LEU A 18 5.36 -5.73 -0.67
CA LEU A 18 5.39 -6.29 0.68
C LEU A 18 4.05 -6.96 1.05
N LEU A 19 2.92 -6.36 0.69
CA LEU A 19 1.60 -6.92 0.91
C LEU A 19 1.38 -8.21 0.12
N THR A 20 1.95 -8.32 -1.09
CA THR A 20 1.93 -9.58 -1.87
C THR A 20 2.66 -10.70 -1.11
N VAL A 21 3.81 -10.38 -0.50
CA VAL A 21 4.55 -11.34 0.35
C VAL A 21 3.70 -11.76 1.55
N LEU A 22 3.14 -10.80 2.30
CA LEU A 22 2.31 -11.09 3.47
C LEU A 22 1.06 -11.91 3.13
N LEU A 23 0.36 -11.56 2.03
CA LEU A 23 -0.79 -12.32 1.54
C LEU A 23 -0.41 -13.75 1.17
N SER A 24 0.77 -13.95 0.59
CA SER A 24 1.27 -15.29 0.24
C SER A 24 1.55 -16.12 1.50
N VAL A 25 2.23 -15.54 2.49
CA VAL A 25 2.57 -16.22 3.75
C VAL A 25 1.31 -16.55 4.55
N TRP A 26 0.44 -15.57 4.79
CA TRP A 26 -0.77 -15.81 5.57
C TRP A 26 -1.81 -16.64 4.83
N GLY A 27 -1.88 -16.54 3.50
CA GLY A 27 -2.69 -17.45 2.68
C GLY A 27 -2.27 -18.90 2.88
N ARG A 28 -0.96 -19.18 2.82
CA ARG A 28 -0.41 -20.52 3.10
C ARG A 28 -0.68 -20.96 4.54
N ASN A 29 -0.38 -20.11 5.51
CA ASN A 29 -0.58 -20.41 6.93
C ASN A 29 -2.06 -20.64 7.26
N TYR A 30 -2.98 -19.96 6.59
CA TYR A 30 -4.41 -20.20 6.77
C TYR A 30 -4.85 -21.56 6.21
N MET A 31 -4.30 -21.99 5.07
CA MET A 31 -4.56 -23.34 4.53
C MET A 31 -4.08 -24.44 5.48
N GLU A 32 -2.94 -24.22 6.16
CA GLU A 32 -2.34 -25.18 7.09
C GLU A 32 -3.01 -25.16 8.49
N LEU A 33 -3.14 -23.98 9.10
CA LEU A 33 -3.55 -23.83 10.49
C LEU A 33 -5.04 -23.54 10.67
N ARG A 34 -5.73 -23.06 9.62
CA ARG A 34 -7.15 -22.63 9.63
C ARG A 34 -7.50 -21.66 10.77
N SER A 35 -6.52 -20.87 11.22
CA SER A 35 -6.69 -19.90 12.30
C SER A 35 -7.48 -18.67 11.85
N LYS A 36 -8.44 -18.25 12.67
CA LYS A 36 -9.20 -17.00 12.45
C LYS A 36 -8.30 -15.76 12.53
N HIS A 37 -7.23 -15.79 13.32
CA HIS A 37 -6.28 -14.68 13.39
C HIS A 37 -5.51 -14.50 12.09
N THR A 38 -5.02 -15.59 11.50
CA THR A 38 -4.31 -15.57 10.21
C THR A 38 -5.24 -15.12 9.08
N LEU A 39 -6.50 -15.57 9.08
CA LEU A 39 -7.52 -15.09 8.14
C LEU A 39 -7.73 -13.57 8.29
N GLY A 40 -7.87 -13.08 9.52
CA GLY A 40 -8.04 -11.66 9.80
C GLY A 40 -6.88 -10.82 9.27
N LEU A 41 -5.64 -11.26 9.48
CA LEU A 41 -4.45 -10.61 8.94
C LEU A 41 -4.41 -10.64 7.40
N ALA A 42 -4.74 -11.78 6.78
CA ALA A 42 -4.79 -11.89 5.32
C ALA A 42 -5.82 -10.95 4.69
N ILE A 43 -7.04 -10.89 5.26
CA ILE A 43 -8.09 -9.98 4.77
C ILE A 43 -7.68 -8.52 4.99
N PHE A 44 -7.05 -8.20 6.12
CA PHE A 44 -6.54 -6.85 6.38
C PHE A 44 -5.48 -6.44 5.34
N ALA A 45 -4.49 -7.29 5.07
CA ALA A 45 -3.51 -7.02 4.02
C ALA A 45 -4.13 -6.94 2.62
N LEU A 46 -5.20 -7.70 2.34
CA LEU A 46 -5.90 -7.63 1.06
C LEU A 46 -6.56 -6.26 0.86
N PHE A 47 -7.18 -5.70 1.91
CA PHE A 47 -7.76 -4.36 1.84
C PHE A 47 -6.69 -3.28 1.66
N LEU A 48 -5.59 -3.34 2.42
CA LEU A 48 -4.46 -2.43 2.21
C LEU A 48 -3.87 -2.55 0.81
N PHE A 49 -3.81 -3.78 0.27
CA PHE A 49 -3.33 -4.00 -1.09
C PHE A 49 -4.25 -3.31 -2.11
N ALA A 50 -5.57 -3.48 -1.96
CA ALA A 50 -6.55 -2.81 -2.82
C ALA A 50 -6.46 -1.28 -2.72
N GLU A 51 -6.27 -0.74 -1.51
CA GLU A 51 -6.11 0.70 -1.27
C GLU A 51 -4.87 1.27 -1.97
N ASN A 52 -3.71 0.62 -1.85
CA ASN A 52 -2.48 1.04 -2.54
C ASN A 52 -2.58 0.88 -4.05
N ALA A 53 -3.21 -0.20 -4.53
CA ALA A 53 -3.43 -0.43 -5.95
C ALA A 53 -4.35 0.63 -6.55
N LEU A 54 -5.44 0.97 -5.85
CA LEU A 54 -6.34 2.04 -6.25
C LEU A 54 -5.64 3.40 -6.24
N SER A 55 -4.81 3.67 -5.24
CA SER A 55 -4.01 4.90 -5.18
C SER A 55 -3.10 5.04 -6.41
N LEU A 56 -2.37 3.98 -6.78
CA LEU A 56 -1.55 3.98 -7.99
C LEU A 56 -2.39 4.13 -9.27
N TYR A 57 -3.53 3.45 -9.35
CA TYR A 57 -4.46 3.62 -10.49
C TYR A 57 -4.89 5.08 -10.65
N ILE A 58 -5.29 5.73 -9.56
CA ILE A 58 -5.71 7.13 -9.55
C ILE A 58 -4.56 8.06 -9.96
N TYR A 59 -3.35 7.81 -9.47
CA TYR A 59 -2.19 8.67 -9.76
C TYR A 59 -1.61 8.47 -11.17
N MET A 60 -1.81 7.30 -11.80
CA MET A 60 -1.05 6.90 -12.99
C MET A 60 -1.89 6.53 -14.20
N VAL A 61 -3.08 5.97 -13.99
CA VAL A 61 -3.85 5.31 -15.04
C VAL A 61 -5.11 6.09 -15.38
N ASP A 62 -5.84 6.58 -14.37
CA ASP A 62 -7.08 7.30 -14.59
C ASP A 62 -6.80 8.64 -15.32
N PRO A 63 -7.34 8.88 -16.53
CA PRO A 63 -6.97 10.06 -17.31
C PRO A 63 -7.36 11.39 -16.67
N GLN A 64 -8.47 11.42 -15.93
CA GLN A 64 -9.00 12.65 -15.35
C GLN A 64 -8.35 12.93 -14.01
N LEU A 65 -8.26 11.91 -13.15
CA LEU A 65 -7.68 12.06 -11.82
C LEU A 65 -6.16 12.22 -11.89
N SER A 66 -5.46 11.45 -12.73
CA SER A 66 -3.99 11.58 -12.83
C SER A 66 -3.57 12.98 -13.31
N ALA A 67 -4.32 13.56 -14.27
CA ALA A 67 -4.11 14.93 -14.73
C ALA A 67 -4.31 15.91 -13.57
N TRP A 68 -5.46 15.86 -12.90
CA TRP A 68 -5.78 16.72 -11.76
C TRP A 68 -4.76 16.62 -10.62
N PHE A 69 -4.35 15.40 -10.26
CA PHE A 69 -3.32 15.14 -9.24
C PHE A 69 -1.95 15.71 -9.61
N SER A 70 -1.65 15.81 -10.91
CA SER A 70 -0.39 16.36 -11.41
C SER A 70 -0.37 17.88 -11.56
N SER A 71 -1.54 18.54 -11.70
CA SER A 71 -1.66 19.97 -12.01
C SER A 71 -2.23 20.81 -10.86
N ASP A 72 -3.30 20.36 -10.22
CA ASP A 72 -4.19 21.24 -9.43
C ASP A 72 -4.22 20.91 -7.94
N VAL A 73 -3.59 19.82 -7.52
CA VAL A 73 -3.56 19.42 -6.10
C VAL A 73 -2.58 20.28 -5.30
N PRO A 74 -3.03 20.97 -4.24
CA PRO A 74 -2.15 21.78 -3.40
C PRO A 74 -1.03 20.96 -2.75
N ASN A 75 0.17 21.55 -2.65
CA ASN A 75 1.34 20.89 -2.05
C ASN A 75 1.12 20.37 -0.62
N ILE A 76 0.24 21.01 0.15
CA ILE A 76 -0.10 20.57 1.52
C ILE A 76 -0.85 19.24 1.52
N ALA A 77 -1.74 19.01 0.55
CA ALA A 77 -2.45 17.74 0.40
C ALA A 77 -1.47 16.63 0.01
N TRP A 78 -0.52 16.91 -0.90
CA TRP A 78 0.55 15.98 -1.27
C TRP A 78 1.39 15.52 -0.09
N ARG A 79 1.75 16.43 0.82
CA ARG A 79 2.52 16.08 2.02
C ARG A 79 1.73 15.17 2.95
N GLY A 80 0.43 15.41 3.11
CA GLY A 80 -0.45 14.55 3.90
C GLY A 80 -0.55 13.15 3.32
N MET A 81 -0.87 13.03 2.03
CA MET A 81 -1.02 11.75 1.34
C MET A 81 0.30 10.95 1.32
N MET A 82 1.42 11.63 1.09
CA MET A 82 2.75 11.02 1.15
C MET A 82 3.07 10.53 2.56
N ALA A 83 2.79 11.31 3.61
CA ALA A 83 3.02 10.88 4.98
C ALA A 83 2.22 9.62 5.34
N LEU A 84 0.97 9.51 4.86
CA LEU A 84 0.14 8.32 5.05
C LEU A 84 0.80 7.08 4.40
N HIS A 85 1.15 7.15 3.12
CA HIS A 85 1.78 6.02 2.42
C HIS A 85 3.14 5.63 3.03
N VAL A 86 3.94 6.60 3.48
CA VAL A 86 5.24 6.32 4.13
C VAL A 86 5.07 5.65 5.48
N LEU A 87 4.14 6.14 6.32
CA LEU A 87 3.82 5.50 7.60
C LEU A 87 3.29 4.09 7.41
N GLU A 88 2.41 3.91 6.41
CA GLU A 88 1.92 2.60 6.02
C GLU A 88 3.07 1.68 5.58
N THR A 89 4.00 2.18 4.76
CA THR A 89 5.20 1.43 4.34
C THR A 89 6.01 0.95 5.54
N ALA A 90 6.24 1.83 6.51
CA ALA A 90 6.97 1.47 7.73
C ALA A 90 6.23 0.37 8.51
N GLY A 91 4.90 0.48 8.64
CA GLY A 91 4.06 -0.52 9.30
C GLY A 91 4.08 -1.87 8.59
N ILE A 92 3.91 -1.89 7.27
CA ILE A 92 3.93 -3.13 6.46
C ILE A 92 5.32 -3.75 6.46
N ALA A 93 6.39 -2.95 6.36
CA ALA A 93 7.77 -3.44 6.42
C ALA A 93 8.05 -4.11 7.76
N PHE A 94 7.66 -3.48 8.87
CA PHE A 94 7.77 -4.09 10.20
C PHE A 94 6.98 -5.40 10.30
N LEU A 95 5.75 -5.42 9.82
CA LEU A 95 4.89 -6.61 9.85
C LEU A 95 5.45 -7.75 8.98
N THR A 96 6.03 -7.41 7.82
CA THR A 96 6.72 -8.36 6.93
C THR A 96 7.94 -8.94 7.63
N TRP A 97 8.75 -8.11 8.27
CA TRP A 97 9.93 -8.55 9.02
C TRP A 97 9.56 -9.53 10.15
N VAL A 98 8.55 -9.21 10.97
CA VAL A 98 8.07 -10.09 12.05
C VAL A 98 7.44 -11.38 11.53
N THR A 99 6.83 -11.35 10.34
CA THR A 99 6.18 -12.52 9.74
C THR A 99 7.16 -13.46 9.05
N TRP A 100 8.34 -12.97 8.67
CA TRP A 100 9.36 -13.75 7.98
C TRP A 100 10.10 -14.72 8.92
N ASP A 101 10.19 -14.38 10.21
CA ASP A 101 10.81 -15.22 11.26
C ASP A 101 10.06 -16.56 11.46
#